data_AF-A0A2E7UN39-F1
#
_entry.id   AF-A0A2E7UN39-F1
#
_cell.length_a   1.000
_cell.length_b   1.000
_cell.length_c   1.000
_cell.angle_alpha   90.00
_cell.angle_beta   90.00
_cell.angle_gamma   90.00
#
_symmetry.space_group_name_H-M   'P 1'
#
loop_
_entity.id
_entity.type
_entity.pdbx_description
1 polymer ?
#
loop_
_entity_poly.entity_id
_entity_poly.type
_entity_poly.pdbx_seq_one_letter_code
_entity_poly.pdbx_strand_id
1 'polypeptide(L)'
;MPTQRARAEWANRVRAEYRSAAVTARVLHLAIAAGLPRPLLDTAHRIVRDELDHAALSHDALRAIGGADHPIDVQFDQLSDFAHPSGPLAELVHHVLVSFCFGETLAVPLFRTMRRATTQPVARAALDRILVDEAVHRAFGWQALDTLLEVDEPGVRALIESALPDTLDHFLRAYGTVRGSVPLSADEQAAGLLSAETYRSVFHRTWTDDIRTRFHRRAVATPSLHG
;
A
#
# COMPACT_ATOMS: atom_id res chain seq x y z
N MET A 1 -16.40 -8.45 -23.09
CA MET A 1 -16.21 -6.98 -23.05
C MET A 1 -15.98 -6.62 -21.59
N PRO A 2 -14.87 -5.94 -21.24
CA PRO A 2 -14.53 -5.74 -19.83
C PRO A 2 -15.64 -4.99 -19.08
N THR A 3 -15.91 -5.41 -17.84
CA THR A 3 -17.05 -4.91 -17.08
C THR A 3 -16.82 -3.48 -16.57
N GLN A 4 -17.90 -2.76 -16.20
CA GLN A 4 -17.78 -1.46 -15.53
C GLN A 4 -16.99 -1.57 -14.23
N ARG A 5 -17.15 -2.68 -13.50
CA ARG A 5 -16.39 -2.98 -12.28
C ARG A 5 -14.89 -3.07 -12.57
N ALA A 6 -14.47 -3.78 -13.64
CA ALA A 6 -13.06 -3.86 -14.00
C ALA A 6 -12.44 -2.48 -14.29
N ARG A 7 -13.17 -1.62 -15.01
CA ARG A 7 -12.73 -0.24 -15.26
C ARG A 7 -12.65 0.59 -13.97
N ALA A 8 -13.62 0.45 -13.07
CA ALA A 8 -13.60 1.15 -11.79
C ALA A 8 -12.39 0.73 -10.94
N GLU A 9 -12.05 -0.56 -10.91
CA GLU A 9 -10.89 -1.07 -10.16
C GLU A 9 -9.57 -0.53 -10.70
N TRP A 10 -9.37 -0.51 -12.02
CA TRP A 10 -8.16 0.09 -12.60
C TRP A 10 -8.10 1.60 -12.42
N ALA A 11 -9.24 2.31 -12.45
CA ALA A 11 -9.28 3.72 -12.09
C ALA A 11 -8.96 3.96 -10.61
N ASN A 12 -9.41 3.08 -9.71
CA ASN A 12 -9.03 3.12 -8.29
C ASN A 12 -7.53 2.91 -8.11
N ARG A 13 -6.92 1.99 -8.87
CA ARG A 13 -5.48 1.77 -8.85
C ARG A 13 -4.72 3.02 -9.28
N VAL A 14 -5.08 3.66 -10.39
CA VAL A 14 -4.46 4.94 -10.79
C VAL A 14 -4.49 5.97 -9.66
N ARG A 15 -5.62 6.12 -8.96
CA ARG A 15 -5.73 7.01 -7.79
C ARG A 15 -4.84 6.57 -6.64
N ALA A 16 -4.80 5.27 -6.34
CA ALA A 16 -3.98 4.72 -5.27
C ALA A 16 -2.49 4.96 -5.51
N GLU A 17 -2.00 4.75 -6.73
CA GLU A 17 -0.57 4.94 -7.06
C GLU A 17 -0.18 6.43 -6.98
N TYR A 18 -0.99 7.34 -7.51
CA TYR A 18 -0.73 8.79 -7.33
C TYR A 18 -0.75 9.21 -5.86
N ARG A 19 -1.66 8.64 -5.06
CA ARG A 19 -1.69 8.87 -3.61
C ARG A 19 -0.43 8.30 -2.95
N SER A 20 0.03 7.12 -3.33
CA SER A 20 1.27 6.52 -2.82
C SER A 20 2.48 7.41 -3.14
N ALA A 21 2.57 7.94 -4.36
CA ALA A 21 3.61 8.90 -4.74
C ALA A 21 3.61 10.16 -3.86
N ALA A 22 2.44 10.74 -3.60
CA ALA A 22 2.30 11.93 -2.76
C ALA A 22 2.66 11.65 -1.29
N VAL A 23 2.18 10.54 -0.73
CA VAL A 23 2.53 10.13 0.64
C VAL A 23 4.02 9.86 0.76
N THR A 24 4.62 9.17 -0.22
CA THR A 24 6.06 8.89 -0.23
C THR A 24 6.88 10.17 -0.34
N ALA A 25 6.44 11.15 -1.14
CA ALA A 25 7.09 12.45 -1.20
C ALA A 25 7.05 13.19 0.15
N ARG A 26 5.93 13.07 0.89
CA ARG A 26 5.81 13.60 2.24
C ARG A 26 6.73 12.88 3.23
N VAL A 27 6.81 11.55 3.16
CA VAL A 27 7.74 10.73 3.95
C VAL A 27 9.18 11.13 3.67
N LEU A 28 9.56 11.32 2.40
CA LEU A 28 10.90 11.77 2.03
C LEU A 28 11.21 13.14 2.65
N HIS A 29 10.28 14.10 2.58
CA HIS A 29 10.45 15.41 3.19
C HIS A 29 10.68 15.32 4.70
N LEU A 30 9.83 14.58 5.42
CA LEU A 30 9.94 14.41 6.86
C LEU A 30 11.20 13.62 7.25
N ALA A 31 11.58 12.63 6.45
CA ALA A 31 12.80 11.84 6.65
C ALA A 31 14.07 12.71 6.51
N ILE A 32 14.09 13.64 5.55
CA ILE A 32 15.16 14.64 5.43
C ILE A 32 15.19 15.52 6.69
N ALA A 33 14.04 16.04 7.12
CA ALA A 33 13.95 16.90 8.29
C ALA A 33 14.39 16.21 9.59
N ALA A 34 14.12 14.90 9.71
CA ALA A 34 14.54 14.06 10.83
C ALA A 34 15.98 13.53 10.69
N GLY A 35 16.69 13.82 9.59
CA GLY A 35 18.08 13.45 9.39
C GLY A 35 18.31 11.95 9.14
N LEU A 36 17.35 11.26 8.51
CA LEU A 36 17.49 9.83 8.21
C LEU A 36 18.67 9.57 7.24
N PRO A 37 19.30 8.38 7.29
CA PRO A 37 20.47 8.05 6.48
C PRO A 37 20.22 8.17 4.97
N ARG A 38 21.24 8.67 4.25
CA ARG A 38 21.19 8.90 2.80
C ARG A 38 20.64 7.71 1.98
N PRO A 39 21.01 6.44 2.23
CA PRO A 39 20.46 5.31 1.49
C PRO A 39 18.92 5.18 1.59
N LEU A 40 18.33 5.52 2.73
CA LEU A 40 16.87 5.53 2.89
C LEU A 40 16.23 6.69 2.12
N LEU A 41 16.87 7.86 2.12
CA LEU A 41 16.39 9.02 1.35
C LEU A 41 16.41 8.74 -0.16
N ASP A 42 17.48 8.12 -0.66
CA ASP A 42 17.58 7.70 -2.07
C ASP A 42 16.52 6.66 -2.42
N THR A 43 16.23 5.74 -1.50
CA THR A 43 15.17 4.73 -1.68
C THR A 43 13.79 5.38 -1.71
N ALA A 44 13.46 6.25 -0.76
CA ALA A 44 12.19 6.98 -0.76
C ALA A 44 12.00 7.82 -2.03
N HIS A 45 13.05 8.52 -2.48
CA HIS A 45 13.01 9.27 -3.74
C HIS A 45 12.78 8.36 -4.97
N ARG A 46 13.39 7.17 -5.00
CA ARG A 46 13.09 6.16 -6.02
C ARG A 46 11.62 5.75 -5.97
N ILE A 47 11.08 5.45 -4.79
CA ILE A 47 9.69 5.00 -4.62
C ILE A 47 8.72 6.04 -5.19
N VAL A 48 8.94 7.34 -4.95
CA VAL A 48 8.11 8.40 -5.55
C VAL A 48 8.01 8.25 -7.07
N ARG A 49 9.13 7.96 -7.75
CA ARG A 49 9.14 7.73 -9.20
C ARG A 49 8.47 6.41 -9.58
N ASP A 50 8.77 5.33 -8.86
CA ASP A 50 8.18 4.02 -9.12
C ASP A 50 6.63 4.13 -9.06
N GLU A 51 6.07 4.87 -8.11
CA GLU A 51 4.61 5.06 -7.99
C GLU A 51 3.99 5.96 -9.07
N LEU A 52 4.73 6.96 -9.56
CA LEU A 52 4.29 7.72 -10.74
C LEU A 52 4.26 6.84 -11.99
N ASP A 53 5.26 5.96 -12.15
CA ASP A 53 5.29 4.98 -13.24
C ASP A 53 4.16 3.95 -13.08
N HIS A 54 3.86 3.50 -11.86
CA HIS A 54 2.75 2.59 -11.57
C HIS A 54 1.39 3.23 -11.91
N ALA A 55 1.21 4.52 -11.63
CA ALA A 55 0.01 5.25 -11.98
C ALA A 55 -0.20 5.29 -13.50
N ALA A 56 0.86 5.56 -14.26
CA ALA A 56 0.84 5.55 -15.72
C ALA A 56 0.53 4.16 -16.28
N LEU A 57 1.21 3.11 -15.81
CA LEU A 57 0.96 1.72 -16.20
C LEU A 57 -0.47 1.27 -15.88
N SER A 58 -1.00 1.71 -14.74
CA SER A 58 -2.38 1.42 -14.36
C SER A 58 -3.40 2.16 -15.22
N HIS A 59 -3.07 3.35 -15.71
CA HIS A 59 -3.89 4.09 -16.66
C HIS A 59 -3.89 3.43 -18.04
N ASP A 60 -2.73 2.95 -18.51
CA ASP A 60 -2.63 2.16 -19.75
C ASP A 60 -3.48 0.89 -19.67
N ALA A 61 -3.43 0.18 -18.53
CA ALA A 61 -4.27 -0.99 -18.30
C ALA A 61 -5.77 -0.64 -18.30
N LEU A 62 -6.16 0.47 -17.67
CA LEU A 62 -7.53 1.01 -17.72
C LEU A 62 -7.99 1.27 -19.16
N ARG A 63 -7.17 1.96 -19.96
CA ARG A 63 -7.45 2.25 -21.38
C ARG A 63 -7.60 0.97 -22.19
N ALA A 64 -6.71 0.00 -21.98
CA ALA A 64 -6.71 -1.27 -22.68
C ALA A 64 -7.95 -2.14 -22.38
N ILE A 65 -8.69 -1.85 -21.31
CA ILE A 65 -9.99 -2.48 -21.01
C ILE A 65 -11.20 -1.58 -21.31
N GLY A 66 -11.00 -0.55 -22.14
CA GLY A 66 -12.04 0.36 -22.61
C GLY A 66 -12.40 1.48 -21.64
N GLY A 67 -11.51 1.80 -20.68
CA GLY A 67 -11.62 3.00 -19.87
C GLY A 67 -11.31 4.27 -20.67
N ALA A 68 -11.78 5.41 -20.18
CA ALA A 68 -11.61 6.68 -20.85
C ALA A 68 -10.17 7.20 -20.76
N ASP A 69 -9.76 7.95 -21.79
CA ASP A 69 -8.44 8.57 -21.90
C ASP A 69 -8.42 9.99 -21.35
N HIS A 70 -8.76 10.15 -20.08
CA HIS A 70 -8.65 11.43 -19.42
C HIS A 70 -7.86 11.29 -18.12
N PRO A 71 -7.28 12.40 -17.62
CA PRO A 71 -6.69 12.43 -16.29
C PRO A 71 -7.69 11.89 -15.26
N ILE A 72 -7.20 11.04 -14.36
CA ILE A 72 -7.98 10.53 -13.24
C ILE A 72 -7.75 11.47 -12.07
N ASP A 73 -8.83 12.08 -11.59
CA ASP A 73 -8.75 13.00 -10.47
C ASP A 73 -8.35 12.27 -9.18
N VAL A 74 -7.39 12.84 -8.48
CA VAL A 74 -6.99 12.46 -7.13
C VAL A 74 -7.46 13.59 -6.25
N GLN A 75 -8.51 13.33 -5.49
CA GLN A 75 -9.18 14.36 -4.71
C GLN A 75 -8.16 15.05 -3.80
N PHE A 76 -7.97 16.36 -4.01
CA PHE A 76 -6.91 17.13 -3.35
C PHE A 76 -7.06 17.12 -1.82
N ASP A 77 -8.30 17.08 -1.33
CA ASP A 77 -8.63 16.95 0.09
C ASP A 77 -7.97 15.71 0.72
N GLN A 78 -7.95 14.57 0.00
CA GLN A 78 -7.29 13.33 0.42
C GLN A 78 -5.76 13.41 0.47
N LEU A 79 -5.17 14.46 -0.09
CA LEU A 79 -3.72 14.72 -0.11
C LEU A 79 -3.33 15.95 0.71
N SER A 80 -4.29 16.69 1.28
CA SER A 80 -4.06 18.02 1.83
C SER A 80 -3.92 18.07 3.35
N ASP A 81 -4.22 16.98 4.05
CA ASP A 81 -4.13 16.91 5.51
C ASP A 81 -3.25 15.75 5.96
N PHE A 82 -1.93 15.95 5.82
CA PHE A 82 -0.94 15.02 6.35
C PHE A 82 -0.52 15.34 7.79
N ALA A 83 -0.91 16.49 8.35
CA ALA A 83 -0.39 16.94 9.64
C ALA A 83 -0.85 16.03 10.80
N HIS A 84 0.10 15.46 11.54
CA HIS A 84 -0.22 14.72 12.76
C HIS A 84 -0.25 15.67 13.98
N PRO A 85 -1.25 15.58 14.87
CA PRO A 85 -1.40 16.50 16.01
C PRO A 85 -0.20 16.46 16.98
N SER A 86 0.48 15.31 17.07
CA SER A 86 1.68 15.14 17.88
C SER A 86 2.99 15.60 17.20
N GLY A 87 2.90 16.22 16.02
CA GLY A 87 4.05 16.81 15.32
C GLY A 87 4.68 15.92 14.22
N PRO A 88 5.74 16.42 13.57
CA PRO A 88 6.27 15.85 12.32
C PRO A 88 6.91 14.46 12.46
N LEU A 89 7.51 14.14 13.61
CA LEU A 89 8.04 12.78 13.85
C LEU A 89 6.89 11.77 13.94
N ALA A 90 5.81 12.12 14.64
CA ALA A 90 4.63 11.26 14.74
C ALA A 90 3.94 11.08 13.39
N GLU A 91 3.92 12.12 12.55
CA GLU A 91 3.47 12.04 11.17
C GLU A 91 4.31 11.07 10.32
N LEU A 92 5.64 11.16 10.42
CA LEU A 92 6.54 10.26 9.72
C LEU A 92 6.34 8.81 10.15
N VAL A 93 6.27 8.55 11.46
CA VAL A 93 6.00 7.22 12.02
C VAL A 93 4.64 6.70 11.54
N HIS A 94 3.61 7.54 11.54
CA HIS A 94 2.28 7.17 11.06
C HIS A 94 2.31 6.72 9.59
N HIS A 95 2.96 7.49 8.70
CA HIS A 95 3.06 7.10 7.30
C HIS A 95 3.90 5.83 7.09
N VAL A 96 5.04 5.69 7.79
CA VAL A 96 5.85 4.47 7.74
C VAL A 96 5.04 3.25 8.22
N LEU A 97 4.23 3.41 9.26
CA LEU A 97 3.36 2.37 9.78
C LEU A 97 2.27 1.98 8.77
N VAL A 98 1.44 2.94 8.36
CA VAL A 98 0.24 2.69 7.56
C VAL A 98 0.57 2.33 6.12
N SER A 99 1.36 3.16 5.44
CA SER A 99 1.63 2.98 4.01
C SER A 99 2.61 1.85 3.76
N PHE A 100 3.68 1.73 4.56
CA PHE A 100 4.76 0.79 4.25
C PHE A 100 4.73 -0.51 5.06
N CYS A 101 4.68 -0.41 6.39
CA CYS A 101 4.65 -1.62 7.23
C CYS A 101 3.37 -2.44 7.00
N PHE A 102 2.23 -1.80 6.78
CA PHE A 102 0.99 -2.47 6.40
C PHE A 102 0.76 -2.51 4.89
N GLY A 103 0.62 -1.35 4.24
CA GLY A 103 0.24 -1.25 2.81
C GLY A 103 1.16 -2.04 1.89
N GLU A 104 2.42 -1.66 1.76
CA GLU A 104 3.40 -2.32 0.88
C GLU A 104 3.64 -3.80 1.26
N THR A 105 3.55 -4.13 2.55
CA THR A 105 3.67 -5.53 2.99
C THR A 105 2.49 -6.37 2.51
N LEU A 106 1.28 -5.81 2.45
CA LEU A 106 0.09 -6.45 1.89
C LEU A 106 0.06 -6.44 0.36
N ALA A 107 0.58 -5.37 -0.26
CA ALA A 107 0.59 -5.18 -1.71
C ALA A 107 1.36 -6.30 -2.43
N VAL A 108 2.54 -6.70 -1.93
CA VAL A 108 3.35 -7.78 -2.53
C VAL A 108 2.54 -9.09 -2.77
N PRO A 109 1.92 -9.73 -1.75
CA PRO A 109 1.13 -10.94 -1.99
C PRO A 109 -0.18 -10.69 -2.73
N LEU A 110 -0.78 -9.50 -2.64
CA LEU A 110 -1.97 -9.13 -3.42
C LEU A 110 -1.63 -9.05 -4.92
N PHE A 111 -0.63 -8.28 -5.32
CA PHE A 111 -0.21 -8.19 -6.71
C PHE A 111 0.30 -9.50 -7.26
N ARG A 112 1.00 -10.30 -6.45
CA ARG A 112 1.36 -11.67 -6.85
C ARG A 112 0.14 -12.52 -7.17
N THR A 113 -0.94 -12.39 -6.40
CA THR A 113 -2.18 -13.14 -6.61
C THR A 113 -2.94 -12.62 -7.83
N MET A 114 -3.06 -11.30 -7.98
CA MET A 114 -3.65 -10.67 -9.18
C MET A 114 -2.93 -11.11 -10.45
N ARG A 115 -1.61 -10.99 -10.47
CA ARG A 115 -0.74 -11.32 -11.60
C ARG A 115 -0.84 -12.79 -12.01
N ARG A 116 -1.12 -13.71 -11.08
CA ARG A 116 -1.33 -15.14 -11.41
C ARG A 116 -2.62 -15.37 -12.20
N ALA A 117 -3.69 -14.65 -11.89
CA ALA A 117 -4.99 -14.80 -12.55
C ALA A 117 -5.12 -13.93 -13.83
N THR A 118 -4.34 -12.86 -13.95
CA THR A 118 -4.43 -11.90 -15.05
C THR A 118 -3.89 -12.47 -16.36
N THR A 119 -4.71 -12.46 -17.41
CA THR A 119 -4.36 -12.86 -18.78
C THR A 119 -4.43 -11.71 -19.78
N GLN A 120 -5.07 -10.59 -19.43
CA GLN A 120 -5.07 -9.39 -20.26
C GLN A 120 -3.62 -8.85 -20.34
N PRO A 121 -3.03 -8.68 -21.55
CA PRO A 121 -1.58 -8.45 -21.68
C PRO A 121 -1.05 -7.18 -21.02
N VAL A 122 -1.76 -6.05 -21.14
CA VAL A 122 -1.33 -4.73 -20.62
C VAL A 122 -1.41 -4.72 -19.10
N ALA A 123 -2.52 -5.20 -18.53
CA ALA A 123 -2.72 -5.39 -17.09
C ALA A 123 -1.66 -6.32 -16.50
N ARG A 124 -1.34 -7.41 -17.20
CA ARG A 124 -0.29 -8.35 -16.76
C ARG A 124 1.08 -7.69 -16.75
N ALA A 125 1.45 -6.95 -17.79
CA ALA A 125 2.72 -6.25 -17.86
C ALA A 125 2.85 -5.16 -16.77
N ALA A 126 1.77 -4.42 -16.49
CA ALA A 126 1.72 -3.48 -15.38
C ALA A 126 1.96 -4.19 -14.03
N LEU A 127 1.26 -5.29 -13.77
CA LEU A 127 1.43 -6.08 -12.54
C LEU A 127 2.81 -6.75 -12.44
N ASP A 128 3.44 -7.11 -13.56
CA ASP A 128 4.82 -7.61 -13.60
C ASP A 128 5.81 -6.56 -13.10
N ARG A 129 5.69 -5.31 -13.58
CA ARG A 129 6.54 -4.19 -13.14
C ARG A 129 6.30 -3.87 -11.67
N ILE A 130 5.03 -3.62 -11.29
CA ILE A 130 4.63 -3.28 -9.93
C ILE A 130 5.18 -4.31 -8.93
N LEU A 131 4.96 -5.61 -9.18
CA LEU A 131 5.39 -6.66 -8.25
C LEU A 131 6.92 -6.68 -8.00
N VAL A 132 7.73 -6.24 -8.97
CA VAL A 132 9.19 -6.14 -8.81
C VAL A 132 9.56 -5.00 -7.87
N ASP A 133 8.91 -3.84 -8.01
CA ASP A 133 9.21 -2.63 -7.23
C ASP A 133 8.69 -2.71 -5.79
N GLU A 134 7.53 -3.31 -5.60
CA GLU A 134 6.87 -3.54 -4.30
C GLU A 134 7.73 -4.27 -3.26
N ALA A 135 8.63 -5.15 -3.72
CA ALA A 135 9.59 -5.80 -2.82
C ALA A 135 10.55 -4.78 -2.18
N VAL A 136 10.94 -3.74 -2.92
CA VAL A 136 11.77 -2.62 -2.44
C VAL A 136 10.97 -1.72 -1.51
N HIS A 137 9.72 -1.41 -1.85
CA HIS A 137 8.87 -0.54 -1.04
C HIS A 137 8.59 -1.14 0.34
N ARG A 138 8.25 -2.44 0.37
CA ARG A 138 8.11 -3.22 1.60
C ARG A 138 9.40 -3.20 2.42
N ALA A 139 10.56 -3.41 1.78
CA ALA A 139 11.83 -3.41 2.50
C ALA A 139 12.14 -2.04 3.12
N PHE A 140 11.89 -0.97 2.37
CA PHE A 140 12.04 0.41 2.84
C PHE A 140 11.23 0.68 4.10
N GLY A 141 9.95 0.30 4.16
CA GLY A 141 9.11 0.54 5.34
C GLY A 141 9.70 0.00 6.65
N TRP A 142 10.14 -1.25 6.61
CA TRP A 142 10.71 -1.90 7.79
C TRP A 142 12.09 -1.36 8.16
N GLN A 143 12.92 -0.98 7.18
CA GLN A 143 14.22 -0.34 7.43
C GLN A 143 14.06 1.10 7.98
N ALA A 144 13.09 1.86 7.45
CA ALA A 144 12.74 3.17 7.96
C ALA A 144 12.24 3.10 9.40
N LEU A 145 11.41 2.09 9.71
CA LEU A 145 10.98 1.85 11.09
C LEU A 145 12.15 1.52 12.02
N ASP A 146 13.09 0.67 11.61
CA ASP A 146 14.28 0.35 12.40
C ASP A 146 15.11 1.61 12.68
N THR A 147 15.32 2.44 11.66
CA THR A 147 16.05 3.72 11.80
C THR A 147 15.31 4.69 12.72
N LEU A 148 13.98 4.76 12.65
CA LEU A 148 13.20 5.64 13.54
C LEU A 148 13.29 5.19 15.00
N LEU A 149 13.29 3.88 15.25
CA LEU A 149 13.51 3.33 16.59
C LEU A 149 14.92 3.65 17.12
N GLU A 150 15.94 3.73 16.26
CA GLU A 150 17.28 4.19 16.65
C GLU A 150 17.31 5.69 17.02
N VAL A 151 16.44 6.50 16.43
CA VAL A 151 16.34 7.94 16.73
C VAL A 151 15.66 8.22 18.06
N ASP A 152 14.53 7.55 18.34
CA ASP A 152 13.75 7.70 19.58
C ASP A 152 12.96 6.42 19.88
N GLU A 153 13.62 5.41 20.45
CA GLU A 153 12.99 4.11 20.68
C GLU A 153 11.71 4.23 21.53
N PRO A 154 11.71 4.89 22.71
CA PRO A 154 10.51 4.95 23.55
C PRO A 154 9.37 5.72 22.88
N GLY A 155 9.66 6.87 22.24
CA GLY A 155 8.63 7.69 21.60
C GLY A 155 8.03 7.01 20.37
N VAL A 156 8.86 6.44 19.50
CA VAL A 156 8.41 5.73 18.29
C VAL A 156 7.62 4.47 18.66
N ARG A 157 8.07 3.71 19.66
CA ARG A 157 7.33 2.55 20.16
C ARG A 157 5.95 2.95 20.68
N ALA A 158 5.87 3.99 21.52
CA ALA A 158 4.61 4.47 22.06
C ALA A 158 3.62 4.93 20.96
N LEU A 159 4.12 5.64 19.94
CA LEU A 159 3.32 6.05 18.79
C LEU A 159 2.75 4.85 18.02
N ILE A 160 3.57 3.84 17.77
CA ILE A 160 3.16 2.63 17.04
C ILE A 160 2.15 1.82 17.84
N GLU A 161 2.43 1.56 19.12
CA GLU A 161 1.55 0.77 19.99
C GLU A 161 0.19 1.46 20.18
N SER A 162 0.17 2.80 20.27
CA SER A 162 -1.07 3.57 20.31
C SER A 162 -1.86 3.51 19.00
N ALA A 163 -1.20 3.50 17.84
CA ALA A 163 -1.86 3.55 16.53
C ALA A 163 -2.22 2.16 15.96
N LEU A 164 -1.58 1.10 16.45
CA LEU A 164 -1.70 -0.27 15.94
C LEU A 164 -3.13 -0.83 15.92
N PRO A 165 -3.93 -0.69 17.00
CA PRO A 165 -5.31 -1.18 17.00
C PRO A 165 -6.16 -0.57 15.89
N ASP A 166 -6.17 0.76 15.79
CA ASP A 166 -6.96 1.49 14.79
C ASP A 166 -6.45 1.21 13.36
N THR A 167 -5.12 1.09 13.20
CA THR A 167 -4.51 0.73 11.92
C THR A 167 -4.92 -0.68 11.49
N LEU A 168 -4.83 -1.66 12.40
CA LEU A 168 -5.24 -3.03 12.10
C LEU A 168 -6.73 -3.09 11.72
N ASP A 169 -7.58 -2.40 12.47
CA ASP A 169 -9.02 -2.32 12.22
C ASP A 169 -9.33 -1.67 10.87
N HIS A 170 -8.59 -0.64 10.48
CA HIS A 170 -8.69 -0.02 9.16
C HIS A 170 -8.41 -1.04 8.05
N PHE A 171 -7.29 -1.76 8.12
CA PHE A 171 -6.93 -2.76 7.12
C PHE A 171 -7.83 -4.00 7.15
N LEU A 172 -8.32 -4.41 8.33
CA LEU A 172 -9.30 -5.48 8.47
C LEU A 172 -10.61 -5.12 7.77
N ARG A 173 -11.11 -3.90 7.93
CA ARG A 173 -12.29 -3.42 7.20
C ARG A 173 -12.05 -3.39 5.69
N ALA A 174 -10.89 -2.89 5.26
CA ALA A 174 -10.56 -2.74 3.84
C ALA A 174 -10.34 -4.08 3.11
N TYR A 175 -9.66 -5.04 3.73
CA TYR A 175 -9.21 -6.27 3.06
C TYR A 175 -9.71 -7.56 3.70
N GLY A 176 -10.02 -7.55 5.00
CA GLY A 176 -10.37 -8.74 5.78
C GLY A 176 -11.87 -9.06 5.82
N THR A 177 -12.75 -8.18 5.33
CA THR A 177 -14.19 -8.41 5.37
C THR A 177 -14.75 -8.96 4.06
N VAL A 178 -15.68 -9.92 4.15
CA VAL A 178 -16.46 -10.43 3.01
C VAL A 178 -17.92 -10.05 3.27
N ARG A 179 -18.45 -9.07 2.53
CA ARG A 179 -19.85 -8.65 2.65
C ARG A 179 -20.48 -8.52 1.26
N GLY A 180 -21.56 -9.26 1.02
CA GLY A 180 -22.34 -9.18 -0.23
C GLY A 180 -21.50 -9.35 -1.50
N SER A 181 -20.47 -10.22 -1.48
CA SER A 181 -19.52 -10.35 -2.58
C SER A 181 -20.21 -10.87 -3.83
N VAL A 182 -20.10 -10.10 -4.92
CA VAL A 182 -20.55 -10.52 -6.25
C VAL A 182 -19.42 -11.34 -6.89
N PRO A 183 -19.71 -12.58 -7.36
CA PRO A 183 -18.71 -13.41 -8.04
C PRO A 183 -18.07 -12.69 -9.21
N LEU A 184 -16.77 -12.92 -9.42
CA LEU A 184 -16.07 -12.38 -10.58
C LEU A 184 -16.42 -13.17 -11.84
N SER A 185 -16.70 -12.45 -12.92
CA SER A 185 -16.72 -13.02 -14.27
C SER A 185 -15.32 -13.39 -14.76
N ALA A 186 -15.24 -14.21 -15.81
CA ALA A 186 -13.97 -14.58 -16.44
C ALA A 186 -13.21 -13.35 -16.97
N ASP A 187 -13.92 -12.38 -17.57
CA ASP A 187 -13.33 -11.14 -18.08
C ASP A 187 -12.72 -10.29 -16.94
N GLU A 188 -13.34 -10.27 -15.76
CA GLU A 188 -12.83 -9.54 -14.59
C GLU A 188 -11.58 -10.21 -13.99
N GLN A 189 -11.57 -11.54 -13.91
CA GLN A 189 -10.39 -12.29 -13.48
C GLN A 189 -9.23 -12.10 -14.47
N ALA A 190 -9.53 -12.17 -15.77
CA ALA A 190 -8.56 -11.92 -16.84
C ALA A 190 -7.97 -10.51 -16.77
N ALA A 191 -8.77 -9.52 -16.35
CA ALA A 191 -8.34 -8.13 -16.12
C ALA A 191 -7.64 -7.91 -14.77
N GLY A 192 -7.50 -8.94 -13.94
CA GLY A 192 -6.69 -8.92 -12.71
C GLY A 192 -7.44 -8.61 -11.42
N LEU A 193 -8.77 -8.68 -11.42
CA LEU A 193 -9.56 -8.48 -10.19
C LEU A 193 -9.43 -9.68 -9.25
N LEU A 194 -9.53 -9.42 -7.94
CA LEU A 194 -9.61 -10.44 -6.90
C LEU A 194 -10.99 -10.47 -6.25
N SER A 195 -11.40 -11.66 -5.80
CA SER A 195 -12.61 -11.80 -5.00
C SER A 195 -12.38 -11.29 -3.57
N ALA A 196 -13.45 -10.91 -2.87
CA ALA A 196 -13.36 -10.47 -1.48
C ALA A 196 -12.77 -11.57 -0.57
N GLU A 197 -13.08 -12.84 -0.85
CA GLU A 197 -12.55 -13.99 -0.13
C GLU A 197 -11.03 -14.13 -0.32
N THR A 198 -10.55 -13.79 -1.52
CA THR A 198 -9.13 -13.79 -1.83
C THR A 198 -8.41 -12.65 -1.11
N TYR A 199 -8.95 -11.43 -1.14
CA TYR A 199 -8.45 -10.29 -0.34
C TYR A 199 -8.36 -10.66 1.14
N ARG A 200 -9.43 -11.24 1.70
CA ARG A 200 -9.46 -11.69 3.09
C ARG A 200 -8.39 -12.73 3.37
N SER A 201 -8.29 -13.77 2.54
CA SER A 201 -7.29 -14.83 2.73
C SER A 201 -5.86 -14.29 2.71
N VAL A 202 -5.56 -13.38 1.77
CA VAL A 202 -4.24 -12.75 1.68
C VAL A 202 -3.99 -11.89 2.93
N PHE A 203 -4.95 -11.06 3.34
CA PHE A 203 -4.83 -10.21 4.52
C PHE A 203 -4.51 -11.02 5.79
N HIS A 204 -5.34 -12.01 6.12
CA HIS A 204 -5.16 -12.80 7.35
C HIS A 204 -3.81 -13.50 7.39
N ARG A 205 -3.34 -14.02 6.25
CA ARG A 205 -2.04 -14.69 6.13
C ARG A 205 -0.90 -13.71 6.30
N THR A 206 -0.93 -12.59 5.56
CA THR A 206 0.11 -11.56 5.63
C THR A 206 0.20 -10.96 7.03
N TRP A 207 -0.93 -10.71 7.70
CA TRP A 207 -0.93 -10.28 9.09
C TRP A 207 -0.25 -11.31 10.00
N THR A 208 -0.72 -12.56 9.96
CA THR A 208 -0.31 -13.62 10.89
C THR A 208 1.15 -14.01 10.74
N ASP A 209 1.61 -14.14 9.49
CA ASP A 209 2.90 -14.75 9.16
C ASP A 209 4.00 -13.71 8.99
N ASP A 210 3.66 -12.47 8.61
CA ASP A 210 4.63 -11.44 8.21
C ASP A 210 4.56 -10.19 9.09
N ILE A 211 3.50 -9.39 9.00
CA ILE A 211 3.40 -8.08 9.69
C ILE A 211 3.54 -8.26 11.19
N ARG A 212 2.75 -9.15 11.80
CA ARG A 212 2.80 -9.42 13.24
C ARG A 212 4.18 -9.92 13.68
N THR A 213 4.76 -10.86 12.92
CA THR A 213 6.10 -11.39 13.19
C THR A 213 7.16 -10.29 13.18
N ARG A 214 7.06 -9.32 12.26
CA ARG A 214 8.01 -8.20 12.15
C ARG A 214 7.88 -7.18 13.27
N PHE A 215 6.67 -6.93 13.78
CA PHE A 215 6.49 -6.12 14.99
C PHE A 215 7.04 -6.83 16.23
N HIS A 216 6.76 -8.11 16.41
CA HIS A 216 7.31 -8.88 17.53
C HIS A 216 8.84 -8.92 17.55
N ARG A 217 9.49 -9.00 16.39
CA ARG A 217 10.96 -8.90 16.28
C ARG A 217 11.53 -7.56 16.76
N ARG A 218 10.69 -6.52 16.79
CA ARG A 218 11.02 -5.18 17.30
C ARG A 218 10.50 -4.95 18.72
N ALA A 219 10.07 -6.01 19.41
CA ALA A 219 9.44 -5.96 20.73
C ALA A 219 8.21 -5.05 20.81
N VAL A 220 7.51 -4.83 19.69
CA VAL A 220 6.25 -4.06 19.64
C VAL A 220 5.10 -5.02 19.88
N ALA A 221 4.26 -4.74 20.87
CA ALA A 221 3.07 -5.53 21.14
C ALA A 221 2.05 -5.36 20.01
N THR A 222 1.41 -6.45 19.58
CA THR A 222 0.37 -6.40 18.54
C THR A 222 -0.99 -6.88 19.05
N PRO A 223 -2.10 -6.25 18.63
CA PRO A 223 -3.43 -6.74 18.94
C PRO A 223 -3.71 -8.09 18.26
N SER A 224 -4.60 -8.89 18.85
CA SER A 224 -5.12 -10.11 18.22
C SER A 224 -6.17 -9.75 17.18
N LEU A 225 -6.24 -10.50 16.07
CA LEU A 225 -7.39 -10.44 15.18
C LEU A 225 -8.60 -11.01 15.92
N HIS A 226 -9.64 -10.19 16.07
CA HIS A 226 -10.94 -10.67 16.52
C HIS A 226 -11.72 -11.07 15.27
N GLY A 227 -12.27 -12.30 15.28
CA GLY A 227 -12.92 -12.94 14.12
C GLY A 227 -14.24 -12.30 13.74
#